data_AF-A0A924A432-F1
#
_entry.id   AF-A0A924A432-F1
#
_cell.length_a   1.000
_cell.length_b   1.000
_cell.length_c   1.000
_cell.angle_alpha   90.00
_cell.angle_beta   90.00
_cell.angle_gamma   90.00
#
_symmetry.space_group_name_H-M   'P 1'
#
loop_
_entity.id
_entity.type
_entity.pdbx_description
1 polymer ?
#
loop_
_entity_poly.entity_id
_entity_poly.type
_entity_poly.pdbx_seq_one_letter_code
_entity_poly.pdbx_strand_id
1 'polypeptide(L)'
;MKVTLFFIFILSGFKLSAQEKTIKKPAYVIIANDKIITMKEVEDYGKENYIKAMNKGVSEEVRNELAKKFGDKIGDKEFVIIIDLYTEKEHAERLAKISSALADTNLKNKPIDEFKLKVGDNAKDFETVLIDGKNLNFSDLKPRVILLNF
;
A
#
# COMPACT_ATOMS: atom_id res chain seq x y z
N MET A 1 58.22 -15.90 -27.03
CA MET A 1 57.44 -14.87 -26.30
C MET A 1 56.67 -13.98 -27.29
N LYS A 2 55.67 -14.52 -28.01
CA LYS A 2 54.82 -13.74 -28.95
C LYS A 2 53.36 -14.21 -29.02
N VAL A 3 53.02 -15.35 -28.40
CA VAL A 3 51.67 -15.95 -28.49
C VAL A 3 50.83 -15.68 -27.23
N THR A 4 51.48 -15.38 -26.09
CA THR A 4 50.79 -15.18 -24.82
C THR A 4 50.16 -13.79 -24.65
N LEU A 5 50.51 -12.81 -25.49
CA LEU A 5 49.95 -11.46 -25.41
C LEU A 5 48.61 -11.31 -26.16
N PHE A 6 48.25 -12.29 -26.99
CA PHE A 6 47.04 -12.22 -27.82
C PHE A 6 45.77 -12.62 -27.05
N PHE A 7 45.91 -13.33 -25.93
CA PHE A 7 44.77 -13.81 -25.14
C PHE A 7 44.13 -12.74 -24.24
N ILE A 8 44.84 -11.65 -23.95
CA ILE A 8 44.33 -10.56 -23.09
C ILE A 8 43.30 -9.68 -23.82
N PHE A 9 43.31 -9.66 -25.16
CA PHE A 9 42.41 -8.83 -25.95
C PHE A 9 41.00 -9.43 -26.14
N ILE A 10 40.81 -10.73 -25.88
CA ILE A 10 39.54 -11.43 -26.10
C ILE A 10 38.59 -11.28 -24.89
N LEU A 11 39.12 -10.93 -23.71
CA LEU A 11 38.32 -10.80 -22.48
C LEU A 11 37.69 -9.41 -22.28
N SER A 12 37.92 -8.45 -23.17
CA SER A 12 37.40 -7.07 -23.05
C SER A 12 36.03 -6.84 -23.70
N GLY A 13 35.43 -7.88 -24.30
CA GLY A 13 34.27 -7.76 -25.19
C GLY A 13 32.88 -7.80 -24.53
N PHE A 14 32.76 -8.14 -23.24
CA PHE A 14 31.46 -8.20 -22.58
C PHE A 14 31.02 -6.81 -22.10
N LYS A 15 30.70 -5.93 -23.04
CA LYS A 15 29.86 -4.75 -22.77
C LYS A 15 28.44 -5.26 -22.56
N LEU A 16 28.12 -5.64 -21.32
CA LEU A 16 26.74 -5.80 -20.87
C LEU A 16 26.04 -4.45 -21.07
N SER A 17 25.34 -4.33 -22.20
CA SER A 17 24.44 -3.21 -22.42
C SER A 17 23.21 -3.50 -21.57
N ALA A 18 23.28 -3.11 -20.30
CA ALA A 18 22.08 -2.83 -19.53
C ALA A 18 21.40 -1.66 -20.24
N GLN A 19 20.58 -1.98 -21.23
CA GLN A 19 19.62 -1.03 -21.76
C GLN A 19 18.76 -0.66 -20.56
N GLU A 20 19.01 0.52 -19.96
CA GLU A 20 18.01 1.21 -19.16
C GLU A 20 16.84 1.48 -20.10
N LYS A 21 16.03 0.45 -20.33
CA LYS A 21 14.64 0.67 -20.69
C LYS A 21 14.12 1.41 -19.48
N THR A 22 14.06 2.74 -19.58
CA THR A 22 13.18 3.53 -18.75
C THR A 22 11.85 2.81 -18.82
N ILE A 23 11.47 2.12 -17.76
CA ILE A 23 10.17 1.49 -17.62
C ILE A 23 9.22 2.68 -17.64
N LYS A 24 8.80 3.08 -18.84
CA LYS A 24 7.77 4.07 -19.02
C LYS A 24 6.56 3.40 -18.40
N LYS A 25 6.23 3.80 -17.18
CA LYS A 25 4.99 3.39 -16.52
C LYS A 25 3.89 3.49 -17.57
N PRO A 26 3.07 2.45 -17.73
CA PRO A 26 2.07 2.47 -18.77
C PRO A 26 1.14 3.67 -18.57
N ALA A 27 0.90 4.41 -19.64
CA ALA A 27 0.01 5.57 -19.63
C ALA A 27 -1.43 5.06 -19.46
N TYR A 28 -2.02 5.27 -18.29
CA TYR A 28 -3.38 4.82 -17.99
C TYR A 28 -4.43 5.84 -18.47
N VAL A 29 -5.68 5.37 -18.58
CA VAL A 29 -6.88 6.23 -18.70
C VAL A 29 -7.76 6.01 -17.51
N ILE A 30 -8.32 7.07 -16.94
CA ILE A 30 -9.33 6.97 -15.91
C ILE A 30 -10.68 7.31 -16.52
N ILE A 31 -11.68 6.45 -16.30
CA ILE A 31 -13.04 6.63 -16.78
C ILE A 31 -13.98 6.61 -15.58
N ALA A 32 -14.83 7.62 -15.47
CA ALA A 32 -15.95 7.65 -14.53
C ALA A 32 -17.21 8.09 -15.27
N ASN A 33 -18.33 7.39 -15.08
CA ASN A 33 -19.63 7.71 -15.72
C ASN A 33 -19.52 7.98 -17.23
N ASP A 34 -18.89 7.06 -17.97
CA ASP A 34 -18.65 7.19 -19.43
C ASP A 34 -17.91 8.48 -19.83
N LYS A 35 -17.10 9.06 -18.94
CA LYS A 35 -16.22 10.21 -19.24
C LYS A 35 -14.80 9.91 -18.83
N ILE A 36 -13.85 10.33 -19.66
CA ILE A 36 -12.43 10.30 -19.31
C ILE A 36 -12.16 11.46 -18.36
N ILE A 37 -11.64 11.13 -17.18
CA ILE A 37 -11.33 12.10 -16.12
C ILE A 37 -9.84 12.10 -15.79
N THR A 38 -9.42 13.13 -15.08
CA THR A 38 -8.06 13.33 -14.57
C THR A 38 -7.93 12.80 -13.15
N MET A 39 -6.68 12.57 -12.71
CA MET A 39 -6.43 12.17 -11.31
C MET A 39 -6.89 13.25 -10.31
N LYS A 40 -6.85 14.53 -10.69
CA LYS A 40 -7.34 15.61 -9.85
C LYS A 40 -8.84 15.47 -9.56
N GLU A 41 -9.63 15.17 -10.58
CA GLU A 41 -11.08 14.95 -10.41
C GLU A 41 -11.36 13.73 -9.54
N VAL A 42 -10.55 12.66 -9.65
CA VAL A 42 -10.62 11.51 -8.74
C VAL A 42 -10.38 11.93 -7.28
N GLU A 43 -9.38 12.76 -7.04
CA GLU A 43 -9.10 13.27 -5.69
C GLU A 43 -10.24 14.14 -5.15
N ASP A 44 -10.82 14.99 -6.00
CA ASP A 44 -11.97 15.82 -5.63
C ASP A 44 -13.19 14.93 -5.29
N TYR A 45 -13.54 13.95 -6.13
CA TYR A 45 -14.60 12.98 -5.82
C TYR A 45 -14.31 12.13 -4.57
N GLY A 46 -13.04 11.84 -4.30
CA GLY A 46 -12.61 11.15 -3.09
C GLY A 46 -12.84 11.98 -1.83
N LYS A 47 -12.48 13.26 -1.85
CA LYS A 47 -12.71 14.19 -0.73
C LYS A 47 -14.20 14.36 -0.43
N GLU A 48 -15.01 14.37 -1.47
CA GLU A 48 -16.46 14.51 -1.36
C GLU A 48 -17.17 13.16 -1.09
N ASN A 49 -16.46 12.04 -0.95
CA ASN A 49 -17.01 10.71 -0.70
C ASN A 49 -17.93 10.16 -1.81
N TYR A 50 -17.74 10.59 -3.06
CA TYR A 50 -18.51 10.11 -4.21
C TYR A 50 -17.98 8.79 -4.79
N ILE A 51 -16.77 8.35 -4.46
CA ILE A 51 -16.21 7.10 -5.00
C ILE A 51 -16.88 5.88 -4.36
N LYS A 52 -17.53 5.07 -5.18
CA LYS A 52 -18.15 3.78 -4.80
C LYS A 52 -17.16 2.63 -4.96
N ALA A 53 -16.46 2.57 -6.09
CA ALA A 53 -15.45 1.55 -6.38
C ALA A 53 -14.40 2.08 -7.36
N MET A 54 -13.22 1.45 -7.34
CA MET A 54 -12.13 1.73 -8.28
C MET A 54 -11.55 0.41 -8.77
N ASN A 55 -11.70 0.13 -10.06
CA ASN A 55 -11.13 -1.05 -10.70
C ASN A 55 -9.93 -0.65 -11.56
N LYS A 56 -8.76 -1.22 -11.25
CA LYS A 56 -7.47 -0.87 -11.89
C LYS A 56 -7.12 -1.88 -12.98
N GLY A 57 -8.00 -1.98 -13.96
CA GLY A 57 -7.88 -2.91 -15.08
C GLY A 57 -9.26 -3.28 -15.59
N VAL A 58 -9.32 -3.62 -16.87
CA VAL A 58 -10.53 -4.08 -17.55
C VAL A 58 -10.17 -5.29 -18.40
N SER A 59 -11.14 -6.14 -18.69
CA SER A 59 -10.94 -7.23 -19.64
C SER A 59 -10.73 -6.67 -21.06
N GLU A 60 -10.20 -7.50 -21.96
CA GLU A 60 -9.94 -7.08 -23.34
C GLU A 60 -11.23 -6.70 -24.09
N GLU A 61 -12.34 -7.40 -23.82
CA GLU A 61 -13.65 -7.12 -24.40
C GLU A 61 -14.13 -5.72 -23.99
N VAL A 62 -14.08 -5.41 -22.69
CA VAL A 62 -14.47 -4.09 -22.16
C VAL A 62 -13.55 -3.00 -22.70
N ARG A 63 -12.23 -3.26 -22.79
CA ARG A 63 -11.29 -2.32 -23.40
C ARG A 63 -11.64 -2.03 -24.86
N ASN A 64 -11.98 -3.06 -25.64
CA ASN A 64 -12.34 -2.93 -27.05
C ASN A 64 -13.65 -2.17 -27.23
N GLU A 65 -14.63 -2.36 -26.34
CA GLU A 65 -15.86 -1.54 -26.31
C GLU A 65 -15.59 -0.08 -25.98
N LEU A 66 -14.74 0.18 -24.99
CA LEU A 66 -14.32 1.54 -24.62
C LEU A 66 -13.50 2.19 -25.75
N ALA A 67 -12.67 1.43 -26.47
CA ALA A 67 -11.96 1.92 -27.64
C ALA A 67 -12.92 2.30 -28.78
N LYS A 68 -14.03 1.56 -28.97
CA LYS A 68 -15.08 1.98 -29.93
C LYS A 68 -15.75 3.30 -29.52
N LYS A 69 -15.94 3.53 -28.21
CA LYS A 69 -16.58 4.75 -27.67
C LYS A 69 -15.65 5.97 -27.67
N PHE A 70 -14.40 5.80 -27.26
CA PHE A 70 -13.45 6.91 -27.00
C PHE A 70 -12.29 7.00 -28.00
N GLY A 71 -12.22 6.06 -28.96
CA GLY A 71 -11.22 6.03 -30.02
C GLY A 71 -9.78 5.93 -29.51
N ASP A 72 -8.89 6.69 -30.13
CA ASP A 72 -7.44 6.71 -29.91
C ASP A 72 -7.05 7.05 -28.46
N LYS A 73 -7.97 7.64 -27.68
CA LYS A 73 -7.73 7.93 -26.25
C LYS A 73 -7.55 6.66 -25.42
N ILE A 74 -8.12 5.53 -25.85
CA ILE A 74 -8.02 4.21 -25.20
C ILE A 74 -7.14 3.26 -26.01
N GLY A 75 -7.19 3.35 -27.35
CA GLY A 75 -6.65 2.35 -28.29
C GLY A 75 -5.22 1.86 -28.00
N ASP A 76 -4.30 2.80 -27.72
CA ASP A 76 -2.89 2.51 -27.48
C ASP A 76 -2.51 2.42 -25.99
N LYS A 77 -3.46 2.65 -25.08
CA LYS A 77 -3.18 2.71 -23.64
C LYS A 77 -3.31 1.32 -23.01
N GLU A 78 -2.25 0.90 -22.32
CA GLU A 78 -2.16 -0.45 -21.75
C GLU A 78 -3.06 -0.67 -20.53
N PHE A 79 -3.56 0.39 -19.85
CA PHE A 79 -4.39 0.26 -18.66
C PHE A 79 -5.56 1.25 -18.63
N VAL A 80 -6.75 0.72 -18.35
CA VAL A 80 -7.97 1.52 -18.10
C VAL A 80 -8.37 1.33 -16.63
N ILE A 81 -8.56 2.43 -15.93
CA ILE A 81 -9.07 2.49 -14.57
C ILE A 81 -10.53 2.93 -14.66
N ILE A 82 -11.45 2.11 -14.16
CA ILE A 82 -12.87 2.46 -14.06
C ILE A 82 -13.16 2.89 -12.63
N ILE A 83 -13.80 4.04 -12.48
CA ILE A 83 -14.25 4.58 -11.20
C ILE A 83 -15.77 4.63 -11.24
N ASP A 84 -16.38 3.87 -10.33
CA ASP A 84 -17.82 3.93 -10.10
C ASP A 84 -18.09 5.03 -9.09
N LEU A 85 -18.93 5.98 -9.47
CA LEU A 85 -19.38 7.05 -8.59
C LEU A 85 -20.75 6.72 -8.01
N TYR A 86 -21.01 7.16 -6.79
CA TYR A 86 -22.36 7.18 -6.24
C TYR A 86 -23.22 8.15 -7.04
N THR A 87 -24.48 7.78 -7.25
CA THR A 87 -25.51 8.74 -7.63
C THR A 87 -25.79 9.71 -6.49
N GLU A 88 -26.33 10.89 -6.78
CA GLU A 88 -26.70 11.88 -5.75
C GLU A 88 -27.58 11.27 -4.64
N LYS A 89 -28.50 10.40 -5.01
CA LYS A 89 -29.38 9.71 -4.05
C LYS A 89 -28.60 8.74 -3.16
N GLU A 90 -27.78 7.87 -3.75
CA GLU A 90 -26.96 6.92 -2.98
C GLU A 90 -25.95 7.64 -2.08
N HIS A 91 -25.39 8.76 -2.57
CA HIS A 91 -24.46 9.59 -1.82
C HIS A 91 -25.12 10.22 -0.59
N ALA A 92 -26.31 10.80 -0.75
CA ALA A 92 -27.08 11.34 0.37
C ALA A 92 -27.44 10.27 1.41
N GLU A 93 -27.87 9.09 0.96
CA GLU A 93 -28.15 7.95 1.86
C GLU A 93 -26.89 7.47 2.60
N ARG A 94 -25.74 7.46 1.92
CA ARG A 94 -24.45 7.11 2.52
C ARG A 94 -24.02 8.15 3.56
N LEU A 95 -24.11 9.43 3.24
CA LEU A 95 -23.79 10.50 4.20
C LEU A 95 -24.71 10.45 5.42
N ALA A 96 -26.01 10.17 5.23
CA ALA A 96 -26.94 9.96 6.33
C ALA A 96 -26.49 8.80 7.23
N LYS A 97 -26.13 7.64 6.65
CA LYS A 97 -25.61 6.48 7.40
C LYS A 97 -24.30 6.76 8.13
N ILE A 98 -23.39 7.52 7.51
CA ILE A 98 -22.12 7.92 8.15
C ILE A 98 -22.43 8.86 9.33
N SER A 99 -23.31 9.84 9.15
CA SER A 99 -23.69 10.77 10.21
C SER A 99 -24.38 10.08 11.40
N SER A 100 -25.27 9.11 11.13
CA SER A 100 -25.93 8.34 12.18
C SER A 100 -24.97 7.40 12.91
N ALA A 101 -24.03 6.77 12.20
CA ALA A 101 -22.98 5.97 12.83
C ALA A 101 -22.07 6.82 13.74
N LEU A 102 -21.72 8.04 13.33
CA LEU A 102 -20.93 8.97 14.15
C LEU A 102 -21.71 9.46 15.38
N ALA A 103 -23.04 9.62 15.29
CA ALA A 103 -23.89 9.95 16.43
C ALA A 103 -23.92 8.81 17.48
N ASP A 104 -23.92 7.55 17.04
CA ASP A 104 -23.80 6.37 17.92
C ASP A 104 -22.38 6.14 18.47
N THR A 105 -21.35 6.76 17.89
CA THR A 105 -19.95 6.62 18.33
C THR A 105 -19.56 7.59 19.46
N ASN A 106 -20.50 8.38 20.00
CA ASN A 106 -20.29 9.14 21.25
C ASN A 106 -20.18 8.27 22.51
N LEU A 107 -20.13 6.94 22.37
CA LEU A 107 -19.80 6.02 23.45
C LEU A 107 -18.51 5.24 23.11
N LYS A 108 -17.43 5.64 23.80
CA LYS A 108 -16.16 4.93 23.99
C LYS A 108 -15.09 5.03 22.89
N ASN A 109 -14.63 6.25 22.61
CA ASN A 109 -13.18 6.44 22.41
C ASN A 109 -12.50 6.65 23.77
N LYS A 110 -12.61 5.65 24.66
CA LYS A 110 -11.62 5.53 25.74
C LYS A 110 -10.43 4.88 25.06
N PRO A 111 -9.24 5.50 25.01
CA PRO A 111 -8.06 4.82 24.50
C PRO A 111 -7.97 3.48 25.24
N ILE A 112 -8.01 2.39 24.49
CA ILE A 112 -7.81 1.07 25.05
C ILE A 112 -6.35 1.11 25.50
N ASP A 113 -6.14 1.11 26.81
CA ASP A 113 -4.81 1.00 27.40
C ASP A 113 -4.39 -0.47 27.21
N GLU A 114 -3.91 -0.79 26.01
CA GLU A 114 -3.60 -2.16 25.58
C GLU A 114 -2.39 -2.75 26.31
N PHE A 115 -1.56 -1.90 26.92
CA PHE A 115 -0.33 -2.31 27.56
C PHE A 115 -0.40 -2.14 29.08
N LYS A 116 -0.06 -3.22 29.80
CA LYS A 116 0.03 -3.21 31.27
C LYS A 116 1.24 -2.41 31.80
N LEU A 117 2.16 -2.01 30.93
CA LEU A 117 3.41 -1.32 31.26
C LEU A 117 3.60 -0.13 30.31
N LYS A 118 4.01 1.01 30.86
CA LYS A 118 4.36 2.22 30.10
C LYS A 118 5.84 2.56 30.29
N VAL A 119 6.37 3.35 29.35
CA VAL A 119 7.75 3.82 29.43
C VAL A 119 7.92 4.69 30.67
N GLY A 120 8.93 4.38 31.49
CA GLY A 120 9.20 5.07 32.76
C GLY A 120 8.55 4.40 33.98
N ASP A 121 7.68 3.41 33.79
CA ASP A 121 7.16 2.62 34.91
C ASP A 121 8.26 1.73 35.51
N ASN A 122 8.16 1.50 36.82
CA ASN A 122 8.95 0.46 37.46
C ASN A 122 8.49 -0.91 36.95
N ALA A 123 9.42 -1.69 36.38
CA ALA A 123 9.14 -3.06 35.96
C ALA A 123 8.70 -3.91 37.16
N LYS A 124 7.64 -4.71 36.97
CA LYS A 124 7.17 -5.66 37.98
C LYS A 124 8.18 -6.80 38.15
N ASP A 125 8.32 -7.26 39.38
CA ASP A 125 9.15 -8.43 39.68
C ASP A 125 8.55 -9.68 39.03
N PHE A 126 9.41 -10.57 38.55
CA PHE A 126 9.01 -11.85 37.96
C PHE A 126 9.99 -12.95 38.31
N GLU A 127 9.49 -14.18 38.35
CA GLU A 127 10.28 -15.39 38.47
C GLU A 127 10.08 -16.23 37.21
N THR A 128 11.17 -16.78 36.67
CA THR A 128 11.13 -17.67 35.51
C THR A 128 12.11 -18.83 35.68
N VAL A 129 11.93 -19.89 34.90
CA VAL A 129 12.80 -21.05 34.90
C VAL A 129 13.63 -21.01 33.62
N LEU A 130 14.95 -21.03 33.78
CA LEU A 130 15.90 -21.09 32.69
C LEU A 130 15.86 -22.47 32.01
N ILE A 131 16.40 -22.56 30.80
CA ILE A 131 16.50 -23.82 30.04
C ILE A 131 17.28 -24.92 30.77
N ASP A 132 18.15 -24.55 31.72
CA ASP A 132 18.93 -25.45 32.56
C ASP A 132 18.21 -25.84 33.86
N GLY A 133 16.95 -25.43 34.03
CA GLY A 133 16.10 -25.74 35.19
C GLY A 133 16.35 -24.86 36.41
N LYS A 134 17.22 -23.85 36.32
CA LYS A 134 17.42 -22.90 37.42
C LYS A 134 16.32 -21.85 37.47
N ASN A 135 15.87 -21.52 38.68
CA ASN A 135 14.98 -20.38 38.87
C ASN A 135 15.78 -19.07 38.77
N LEU A 136 15.19 -18.09 38.09
CA LEU A 136 15.71 -16.74 37.95
C LEU A 136 14.67 -15.76 38.48
N ASN A 137 15.05 -14.96 39.48
CA ASN A 137 14.27 -13.83 39.95
C ASN A 137 14.79 -12.53 39.31
N PHE A 138 13.88 -11.64 38.89
CA PHE A 138 14.25 -10.36 38.29
C PHE A 138 15.12 -9.48 39.21
N SER A 139 14.96 -9.58 40.52
CA SER A 139 15.81 -8.89 41.50
C SER A 139 17.29 -9.25 41.40
N ASP A 140 17.62 -10.49 41.00
CA ASP A 140 19.01 -10.95 40.82
C ASP A 140 19.70 -10.32 39.60
N LEU A 141 18.92 -9.71 38.72
CA LEU A 141 19.44 -9.06 37.52
C LEU A 141 19.87 -7.61 37.78
N LYS A 142 19.46 -6.99 38.90
CA LYS A 142 19.87 -5.62 39.25
C LYS A 142 21.37 -5.55 39.58
N PRO A 143 22.08 -4.47 39.20
CA PRO A 143 21.60 -3.23 38.56
C PRO A 143 21.68 -3.25 37.02
N ARG A 144 21.71 -4.42 36.38
CA ARG A 144 21.94 -4.54 34.93
C ARG A 144 20.72 -4.09 34.13
N VAL A 145 20.98 -3.56 32.92
CA VAL A 145 19.95 -3.30 31.92
C VAL A 145 19.60 -4.62 31.23
N ILE A 146 18.32 -4.91 31.10
CA ILE A 146 17.80 -6.19 30.60
C ILE A 146 16.88 -5.91 29.41
N LEU A 147 17.10 -6.63 28.31
CA LEU A 147 16.18 -6.67 27.17
C LEU A 147 15.30 -7.92 27.31
N LEU A 148 13.99 -7.73 27.43
CA LEU A 148 13.04 -8.82 27.35
C LEU A 148 12.57 -8.95 25.90
N ASN A 149 12.83 -10.12 25.33
CA ASN A 149 12.35 -10.50 24.01
C ASN A 149 11.42 -11.70 24.19
N PHE A 150 10.18 -11.57 23.73
CA PHE A 150 9.13 -12.59 23.85
C PHE A 150 8.97 -13.35 22.54
#